data_AF-A0A3A0UT91-F1
#
_entry.id   AF-A0A3A0UT91-F1
#
_cell.length_a   1.000
_cell.length_b   1.000
_cell.length_c   1.000
_cell.angle_alpha   90.00
_cell.angle_beta   90.00
_cell.angle_gamma   90.00
#
_symmetry.space_group_name_H-M   'P 1'
#
loop_
_entity.id
_entity.type
_entity.pdbx_description
1 polymer ?
#
loop_
_entity_poly.entity_id
_entity_poly.type
_entity_poly.pdbx_seq_one_letter_code
_entity_poly.pdbx_strand_id
1 'polypeptide(L)'
;KKDEILEKKESKLEERQQQVDAKESSVQTLINKHEQELERISGLTQAEAAQEQLQRVEDELSQDIAILVKEKEREAKEAVDKNAKELLATTVQRLAAEHTSESTVSVVNLPNDEMKGRIIGREGRNIRTLETLTGIDLIIDDTPEAVILSGFDPIRREIARTALVNLVSDGRIHPGRIEDMVDKARKEVDDIIRDAGE
;
A
#
# COMPACT_ATOMS: atom_id res chain seq x y z
N LYS A 1 -26.29 43.48 86.35
CA LYS A 1 -27.53 42.74 86.00
C LYS A 1 -27.58 42.24 84.56
N LYS A 2 -27.58 43.08 83.50
CA LYS A 2 -27.51 42.56 82.12
C LYS A 2 -26.13 41.94 81.80
N ASP A 3 -25.06 42.60 82.22
CA ASP A 3 -23.68 42.16 81.95
C ASP A 3 -23.35 40.85 82.68
N GLU A 4 -23.70 40.69 83.96
CA GLU A 4 -23.53 39.41 84.69
C GLU A 4 -24.29 38.22 84.07
N ILE A 5 -25.43 38.47 83.41
CA ILE A 5 -26.20 37.40 82.73
C ILE A 5 -25.53 37.01 81.42
N LEU A 6 -24.93 37.98 80.72
CA LEU A 6 -24.13 37.77 79.52
C LEU A 6 -22.86 36.99 79.84
N GLU A 7 -22.14 37.38 80.88
CA GLU A 7 -20.90 36.74 81.34
C GLU A 7 -21.14 35.28 81.77
N LYS A 8 -22.25 35.01 82.47
CA LYS A 8 -22.68 33.63 82.79
C LYS A 8 -23.07 32.81 81.56
N LYS A 9 -23.58 33.44 80.51
CA LYS A 9 -23.94 32.77 79.26
C LYS A 9 -22.69 32.47 78.42
N GLU A 10 -21.74 33.39 78.36
CA GLU A 10 -20.44 33.18 77.71
C GLU A 10 -19.69 32.03 78.38
N SER A 11 -19.54 32.06 79.70
CA SER A 11 -18.88 30.97 80.45
C SER A 11 -19.55 29.61 80.20
N LYS A 12 -20.89 29.54 80.16
CA LYS A 12 -21.61 28.30 79.83
C LYS A 12 -21.43 27.85 78.38
N LEU A 13 -21.33 28.79 77.44
CA LEU A 13 -21.06 28.50 76.04
C LEU A 13 -19.65 27.95 75.87
N GLU A 14 -18.68 28.54 76.56
CA GLU A 14 -17.27 28.15 76.54
C GLU A 14 -17.05 26.76 77.14
N GLU A 15 -17.68 26.47 78.28
CA GLU A 15 -17.70 25.11 78.87
C GLU A 15 -18.31 24.08 77.91
N ARG A 16 -19.39 24.46 77.22
CA ARG A 16 -20.08 23.56 76.29
C ARG A 16 -19.25 23.34 75.02
N GLN A 17 -18.55 24.37 74.56
CA GLN A 17 -17.62 24.26 73.43
C GLN A 17 -16.48 23.31 73.78
N GLN A 18 -15.84 23.49 74.95
CA GLN A 18 -14.77 22.58 75.40
C GLN A 18 -15.25 21.13 75.53
N GLN A 19 -16.49 20.90 76.00
CA GLN A 19 -17.06 19.56 76.06
C GLN A 19 -17.34 18.96 74.68
N VAL A 20 -17.75 19.77 73.71
CA VAL A 20 -17.95 19.35 72.32
C VAL A 20 -16.61 19.00 71.68
N ASP A 21 -15.61 19.87 71.81
CA ASP A 21 -14.26 19.65 71.27
C ASP A 21 -13.61 18.39 71.86
N ALA A 22 -13.77 18.18 73.18
CA ALA A 22 -13.29 16.96 73.84
C ALA A 22 -14.00 15.69 73.34
N LYS A 23 -15.31 15.78 73.07
CA LYS A 23 -16.07 14.66 72.48
C LYS A 23 -15.65 14.38 71.05
N GLU A 24 -15.47 15.41 70.23
CA GLU A 24 -14.99 15.26 68.84
C GLU A 24 -13.62 14.59 68.80
N SER A 25 -12.69 15.04 69.65
CA SER A 25 -11.37 14.42 69.77
C SER A 25 -11.45 12.95 70.20
N SER A 26 -12.32 12.64 71.17
CA SER A 26 -12.55 11.26 71.60
C SER A 26 -13.16 10.38 70.49
N VAL A 27 -14.10 10.93 69.72
CA VAL A 27 -14.74 10.21 68.60
C VAL A 27 -13.71 9.95 67.51
N GLN A 28 -12.90 10.93 67.15
CA GLN A 28 -11.85 10.76 66.14
C GLN A 28 -10.83 9.69 66.58
N THR A 29 -10.46 9.68 67.86
CA THR A 29 -9.55 8.66 68.40
C THR A 29 -10.16 7.26 68.34
N LEU A 30 -11.47 7.13 68.59
CA LEU A 30 -12.20 5.87 68.49
C LEU A 30 -12.30 5.37 67.04
N ILE A 31 -12.54 6.27 66.09
CA ILE A 31 -12.57 5.97 64.65
C ILE A 31 -11.20 5.42 64.23
N ASN A 32 -10.11 6.12 64.54
CA ASN A 32 -8.76 5.68 64.18
C ASN A 32 -8.40 4.31 64.79
N LYS A 33 -8.84 4.03 66.03
CA LYS A 33 -8.65 2.71 66.66
C LYS A 33 -9.46 1.62 65.98
N HIS A 34 -10.68 1.92 65.57
CA HIS A 34 -11.50 0.97 64.83
C HIS A 34 -10.92 0.67 63.45
N GLU A 35 -10.42 1.68 62.75
CA GLU A 35 -9.71 1.50 61.48
C GLU A 35 -8.45 0.64 61.66
N GLN A 36 -7.62 0.92 62.67
CA GLN A 36 -6.44 0.10 62.96
C GLN A 36 -6.77 -1.36 63.30
N GLU A 37 -7.82 -1.61 64.07
CA GLU A 37 -8.23 -2.99 64.34
C GLU A 37 -8.82 -3.68 63.11
N LEU A 38 -9.56 -2.94 62.26
CA LEU A 38 -10.03 -3.47 60.98
C LEU A 38 -8.85 -3.83 60.06
N GLU A 39 -7.84 -2.97 59.96
CA GLU A 39 -6.60 -3.24 59.21
C GLU A 39 -5.84 -4.45 59.78
N ARG A 40 -5.80 -4.59 61.11
CA ARG A 40 -5.17 -5.74 61.77
C ARG A 40 -5.92 -7.03 61.52
N ILE A 41 -7.26 -7.00 61.48
CA ILE A 41 -8.12 -8.18 61.26
C ILE A 41 -8.13 -8.58 59.77
N SER A 42 -8.20 -7.61 58.85
CA SER A 42 -8.10 -7.87 57.41
C SER A 42 -6.69 -8.32 56.99
N GLY A 43 -5.67 -7.96 57.78
CA GLY A 43 -4.26 -8.19 57.45
C GLY A 43 -3.75 -7.30 56.32
N LEU A 44 -4.56 -6.31 55.90
CA LEU A 44 -4.29 -5.37 54.82
C LEU A 44 -4.69 -3.97 55.26
N THR A 45 -3.83 -3.00 55.03
CA THR A 45 -4.17 -1.59 55.13
C THR A 45 -5.18 -1.21 54.05
N GLN A 46 -5.88 -0.09 54.25
CA GLN A 46 -6.86 0.40 53.27
C GLN A 46 -6.24 0.63 51.88
N ALA A 47 -4.99 1.11 51.83
CA ALA A 47 -4.25 1.34 50.59
C ALA A 47 -3.89 0.02 49.89
N GLU A 48 -3.45 -1.00 50.64
CA GLU A 48 -3.12 -2.32 50.10
C GLU A 48 -4.36 -3.02 49.53
N ALA A 49 -5.50 -2.93 50.20
CA ALA A 49 -6.76 -3.50 49.71
C ALA A 49 -7.23 -2.84 48.40
N ALA A 50 -7.07 -1.51 48.27
CA ALA A 50 -7.37 -0.80 47.04
C ALA A 50 -6.42 -1.20 45.90
N GLN A 51 -5.13 -1.35 46.21
CA GLN A 51 -4.12 -1.75 45.23
C GLN A 51 -4.33 -3.19 44.76
N GLU A 52 -4.67 -4.12 45.65
CA GLU A 52 -4.98 -5.51 45.29
C GLU A 52 -6.22 -5.59 44.39
N GLN A 53 -7.26 -4.80 44.67
CA GLN A 53 -8.44 -4.71 43.81
C GLN A 53 -8.07 -4.19 42.41
N LEU A 54 -7.27 -3.12 42.34
CA LEU A 54 -6.78 -2.59 41.07
C LEU A 54 -5.98 -3.63 40.29
N GLN A 55 -5.09 -4.37 40.97
CA GLN A 55 -4.28 -5.41 40.35
C GLN A 55 -5.15 -6.54 39.77
N ARG A 56 -6.19 -6.98 40.49
CA ARG A 56 -7.12 -8.00 39.98
C ARG A 56 -7.87 -7.53 38.75
N VAL A 57 -8.33 -6.28 38.76
CA VAL A 57 -9.02 -5.68 37.61
C VAL A 57 -8.08 -5.56 36.41
N GLU A 58 -6.81 -5.18 36.63
CA GLU A 58 -5.79 -5.17 35.58
C GLU A 58 -5.53 -6.56 35.00
N ASP A 59 -5.42 -7.58 35.86
CA ASP A 59 -5.18 -8.97 35.43
C ASP A 59 -6.37 -9.51 34.61
N GLU A 60 -7.60 -9.28 35.07
CA GLU A 60 -8.83 -9.62 34.36
C GLU A 60 -8.93 -8.92 33.00
N LEU A 61 -8.64 -7.61 32.96
CA LEU A 61 -8.69 -6.81 31.73
C LEU A 61 -7.56 -7.16 30.74
N SER A 62 -6.43 -7.69 31.20
CA SER A 62 -5.29 -7.96 30.31
C SER A 62 -5.65 -8.95 29.19
N GLN A 63 -6.49 -9.94 29.49
CA GLN A 63 -6.93 -10.94 28.52
C GLN A 63 -7.91 -10.33 27.51
N ASP A 64 -8.85 -9.50 27.98
CA ASP A 64 -9.81 -8.81 27.12
C ASP A 64 -9.11 -7.80 26.20
N ILE A 65 -8.12 -7.07 26.72
CA ILE A 65 -7.28 -6.17 25.93
C ILE A 65 -6.52 -6.95 24.86
N ALA A 66 -5.93 -8.11 25.19
CA ALA A 66 -5.21 -8.92 24.21
C ALA A 66 -6.12 -9.44 23.08
N ILE A 67 -7.37 -9.80 23.39
CA ILE A 67 -8.37 -10.21 22.40
C ILE A 67 -8.73 -9.02 21.51
N LEU A 68 -9.04 -7.86 22.11
CA LEU A 68 -9.39 -6.64 21.39
C LEU A 68 -8.27 -6.20 20.43
N VAL A 69 -7.02 -6.24 20.89
CA VAL A 69 -5.85 -5.90 20.06
C VAL A 69 -5.77 -6.82 18.85
N LYS A 70 -5.87 -8.14 19.03
CA LYS A 70 -5.85 -9.10 17.91
C LYS A 70 -6.99 -8.89 16.92
N GLU A 71 -8.18 -8.57 17.41
CA GLU A 71 -9.34 -8.28 16.55
C GLU A 71 -9.10 -7.03 15.71
N LYS A 72 -8.60 -5.95 16.34
CA LYS A 72 -8.27 -4.70 15.66
C LYS A 72 -7.14 -4.85 14.65
N GLU A 73 -6.10 -5.63 14.97
CA GLU A 73 -5.04 -5.96 14.02
C GLU A 73 -5.58 -6.72 12.80
N ARG A 74 -6.50 -7.67 13.00
CA ARG A 74 -7.13 -8.40 11.90
C ARG A 74 -7.95 -7.48 11.00
N GLU A 75 -8.80 -6.64 11.58
CA GLU A 75 -9.60 -5.65 10.84
C GLU A 75 -8.71 -4.70 10.02
N ALA A 76 -7.62 -4.20 10.62
CA ALA A 76 -6.67 -3.33 9.94
C ALA A 76 -6.00 -4.05 8.77
N LYS A 77 -5.61 -5.31 8.95
CA LYS A 77 -4.97 -6.11 7.88
C LYS A 77 -5.92 -6.38 6.71
N GLU A 78 -7.19 -6.69 7.00
CA GLU A 78 -8.23 -6.87 5.97
C GLU A 78 -8.50 -5.57 5.20
N ALA A 79 -8.57 -4.43 5.89
CA ALA A 79 -8.76 -3.13 5.27
C ALA A 79 -7.56 -2.75 4.37
N VAL A 80 -6.33 -2.98 4.85
CA VAL A 80 -5.11 -2.73 4.07
C VAL A 80 -5.06 -3.60 2.82
N ASP A 81 -5.37 -4.91 2.92
CA ASP A 81 -5.36 -5.82 1.78
C ASP A 81 -6.39 -5.41 0.71
N LYS A 82 -7.60 -5.02 1.14
CA LYS A 82 -8.63 -4.50 0.24
C LYS A 82 -8.16 -3.22 -0.47
N ASN A 83 -7.66 -2.25 0.28
CA ASN A 83 -7.18 -0.98 -0.27
C ASN A 83 -5.99 -1.17 -1.21
N ALA A 84 -5.07 -2.08 -0.88
CA ALA A 84 -3.94 -2.41 -1.74
C ALA A 84 -4.40 -3.01 -3.07
N LYS A 85 -5.37 -3.93 -3.05
CA LYS A 85 -5.97 -4.50 -4.27
C LYS A 85 -6.67 -3.45 -5.13
N GLU A 86 -7.44 -2.55 -4.52
CA GLU A 86 -8.09 -1.43 -5.23
C GLU A 86 -7.06 -0.48 -5.86
N LEU A 87 -5.99 -0.15 -5.13
CA LEU A 87 -4.92 0.69 -5.63
C LEU A 87 -4.17 0.04 -6.80
N LEU A 88 -3.86 -1.26 -6.69
CA LEU A 88 -3.24 -2.03 -7.76
C LEU A 88 -4.15 -2.09 -9.00
N ALA A 89 -5.44 -2.38 -8.81
CA ALA A 89 -6.41 -2.40 -9.91
C ALA A 89 -6.49 -1.03 -10.61
N THR A 90 -6.57 0.05 -9.84
CA THR A 90 -6.59 1.42 -10.36
C THR A 90 -5.29 1.76 -11.09
N THR A 91 -4.15 1.35 -10.56
CA THR A 91 -2.83 1.57 -11.16
C THR A 91 -2.70 0.83 -12.49
N VAL A 92 -3.12 -0.44 -12.54
CA VAL A 92 -3.17 -1.23 -13.77
C VAL A 92 -4.10 -0.56 -14.79
N GLN A 93 -5.29 -0.14 -14.39
CA GLN A 93 -6.23 0.56 -15.28
C GLN A 93 -5.65 1.86 -15.83
N ARG A 94 -4.96 2.66 -15.01
CA ARG A 94 -4.38 3.94 -15.42
C ARG A 94 -3.15 3.76 -16.31
N LEU A 95 -2.24 2.86 -15.95
CA LEU A 95 -1.04 2.57 -16.74
C LEU A 95 -1.36 1.82 -18.03
N ALA A 96 -2.40 0.97 -18.05
CA ALA A 96 -2.84 0.32 -19.28
C ALA A 96 -3.36 1.35 -20.31
N ALA A 97 -3.94 2.46 -19.86
CA ALA A 97 -4.38 3.54 -20.76
C ALA A 97 -3.20 4.43 -21.23
N GLU A 98 -2.22 4.72 -20.38
CA GLU A 98 -1.06 5.56 -20.76
C GLU A 98 0.04 4.81 -21.53
N HIS A 99 0.21 3.49 -21.33
CA HIS A 99 1.28 2.72 -21.97
C HIS A 99 0.88 2.01 -23.27
N THR A 100 -0.41 2.04 -23.64
CA THR A 100 -0.89 1.44 -24.90
C THR A 100 -0.76 2.37 -26.11
N SER A 101 -0.55 3.67 -25.93
CA SER A 101 -0.36 4.61 -27.04
C SER A 101 1.09 4.79 -27.51
N GLU A 102 2.10 4.37 -26.73
CA GLU A 102 3.52 4.57 -27.14
C GLU A 102 4.40 3.32 -27.20
N SER A 103 3.95 2.14 -26.78
CA SER A 103 4.89 1.01 -26.58
C SER A 103 4.55 -0.32 -27.27
N THR A 104 3.57 -0.41 -28.17
CA THR A 104 3.23 -1.70 -28.84
C THR A 104 3.22 -1.64 -30.36
N VAL A 105 3.24 -0.44 -30.94
CA VAL A 105 3.04 -0.24 -32.37
C VAL A 105 4.17 0.61 -32.95
N SER A 106 4.70 0.20 -34.10
CA SER A 106 5.73 0.94 -34.84
C SER A 106 5.33 1.10 -36.29
N VAL A 107 5.21 2.34 -36.76
CA VAL A 107 4.88 2.62 -38.16
C VAL A 107 6.17 2.68 -38.98
N VAL A 108 6.17 1.97 -40.11
CA VAL A 108 7.23 2.04 -41.14
C VAL A 108 6.61 2.58 -42.42
N ASN A 109 7.16 3.69 -42.89
CA ASN A 109 6.75 4.33 -44.13
C ASN A 109 7.46 3.67 -45.31
N LEU A 110 6.71 3.38 -46.36
CA LEU A 110 7.15 2.78 -47.61
C LEU A 110 7.21 3.86 -48.70
N PRO A 111 8.09 3.72 -49.69
CA PRO A 111 8.25 4.73 -50.74
C PRO A 111 7.11 4.73 -51.78
N ASN A 112 6.31 3.66 -51.86
CA ASN A 112 5.12 3.55 -52.71
C ASN A 112 4.31 2.27 -52.36
N ASP A 113 3.08 2.18 -52.88
CA ASP A 113 2.22 1.00 -52.71
C ASP A 113 2.70 -0.26 -53.45
N GLU A 114 3.56 -0.11 -54.48
CA GLU A 114 4.18 -1.27 -55.14
C GLU A 114 5.07 -2.04 -54.16
N MET A 115 5.83 -1.33 -53.33
CA MET A 115 6.63 -1.91 -52.25
C MET A 115 5.76 -2.57 -51.19
N LYS A 116 4.61 -1.98 -50.85
CA LYS A 116 3.60 -2.59 -49.96
C LYS A 116 3.14 -3.94 -50.51
N GLY A 117 2.84 -4.03 -51.80
CA GLY A 117 2.47 -5.27 -52.49
C GLY A 117 3.58 -6.33 -52.48
N ARG A 118 4.84 -5.93 -52.65
CA ARG A 118 6.01 -6.83 -52.58
C ARG A 118 6.27 -7.34 -51.16
N ILE A 119 6.04 -6.52 -50.13
CA ILE A 119 6.15 -6.90 -48.70
C ILE A 119 5.08 -7.94 -48.34
N ILE A 120 3.86 -7.80 -48.83
CA ILE A 120 2.80 -8.82 -48.66
C ILE A 120 3.24 -10.12 -49.36
N GLY A 121 3.64 -10.02 -50.62
CA GLY A 121 3.93 -11.16 -51.48
C GLY A 121 2.66 -11.92 -51.88
N ARG A 122 2.80 -12.91 -52.77
CA ARG A 122 1.66 -13.74 -53.20
C ARG A 122 1.12 -14.53 -51.99
N GLU A 123 -0.18 -14.42 -51.72
CA GLU A 123 -0.88 -15.07 -50.58
C GLU A 123 -0.34 -14.70 -49.19
N GLY A 124 0.32 -13.54 -49.07
CA GLY A 124 0.92 -13.14 -47.79
C GLY A 124 2.19 -13.94 -47.44
N ARG A 125 2.83 -14.60 -48.41
CA ARG A 125 4.02 -15.43 -48.16
C ARG A 125 5.17 -14.64 -47.53
N ASN A 126 5.42 -13.43 -48.01
CA ASN A 126 6.56 -12.63 -47.57
C ASN A 126 6.31 -12.07 -46.16
N ILE A 127 5.13 -11.49 -45.93
CA ILE A 127 4.72 -10.99 -44.61
C ILE A 127 4.76 -12.11 -43.55
N ARG A 128 4.18 -13.28 -43.83
CA ARG A 128 4.24 -14.44 -42.91
C ARG A 128 5.65 -14.91 -42.62
N THR A 129 6.55 -14.84 -43.61
CA THR A 129 7.96 -15.22 -43.41
C THR A 129 8.62 -14.25 -42.44
N LEU A 130 8.43 -12.94 -42.61
CA LEU A 130 8.96 -11.92 -41.70
C LEU A 130 8.35 -12.05 -40.29
N GLU A 131 7.03 -12.25 -40.19
CA GLU A 131 6.33 -12.47 -38.92
C GLU A 131 6.86 -13.70 -38.19
N THR A 132 7.08 -14.81 -38.90
CA THR A 132 7.60 -16.06 -38.31
C THR A 132 9.04 -15.90 -37.82
N LEU A 133 9.87 -15.19 -38.57
CA LEU A 133 11.30 -15.00 -38.23
C LEU A 133 11.53 -13.99 -37.11
N THR A 134 10.68 -12.96 -37.02
CA THR A 134 10.82 -11.88 -36.02
C THR A 134 9.93 -12.10 -34.80
N GLY A 135 8.81 -12.81 -34.95
CA GLY A 135 7.79 -12.97 -33.92
C GLY A 135 6.97 -11.70 -33.67
N ILE A 136 6.89 -10.80 -34.66
CA ILE A 136 6.14 -9.54 -34.64
C ILE A 136 5.08 -9.60 -35.72
N ASP A 137 3.86 -9.17 -35.39
CA ASP A 137 2.74 -9.15 -36.34
C ASP A 137 2.83 -7.89 -37.21
N LEU A 138 2.61 -8.05 -38.52
CA LEU A 138 2.55 -6.93 -39.45
C LEU A 138 1.10 -6.67 -39.84
N ILE A 139 0.58 -5.52 -39.42
CA ILE A 139 -0.76 -5.08 -39.75
C ILE A 139 -0.69 -4.21 -41.01
N ILE A 140 -1.44 -4.63 -42.03
CA ILE A 140 -1.62 -3.89 -43.27
C ILE A 140 -3.05 -3.41 -43.32
N ASP A 141 -3.23 -2.10 -43.29
CA ASP A 141 -4.54 -1.44 -43.31
C ASP A 141 -4.69 -0.54 -44.54
N ASP A 142 -5.82 0.15 -44.66
CA ASP A 142 -6.17 1.11 -45.72
C ASP A 142 -5.29 2.38 -45.72
N THR A 143 -4.34 2.50 -44.79
CA THR A 143 -3.34 3.58 -44.80
C THR A 143 -2.38 3.41 -45.98
N PRO A 144 -2.31 4.36 -46.92
CA PRO A 144 -1.40 4.28 -48.07
C PRO A 144 0.05 4.35 -47.59
N GLU A 145 0.95 3.67 -48.31
CA GLU A 145 2.41 3.80 -48.11
C GLU A 145 2.91 3.51 -46.69
N ALA A 146 2.14 2.81 -45.85
CA ALA A 146 2.54 2.49 -44.48
C ALA A 146 2.24 1.04 -44.11
N VAL A 147 3.11 0.48 -43.27
CA VAL A 147 2.94 -0.83 -42.62
C VAL A 147 3.13 -0.65 -41.12
N ILE A 148 2.26 -1.31 -40.36
CA ILE A 148 2.21 -1.19 -38.91
C ILE A 148 2.80 -2.46 -38.30
N LEU A 149 3.88 -2.32 -37.53
CA LEU A 149 4.48 -3.40 -36.75
C LEU A 149 3.82 -3.44 -35.37
N SER A 150 3.22 -4.57 -35.00
CA SER A 150 2.54 -4.79 -33.73
C SER A 150 3.21 -5.91 -32.95
N GLY A 151 3.64 -5.63 -31.73
CA GLY A 151 4.19 -6.66 -30.85
C GLY A 151 4.74 -6.09 -29.55
N PHE A 152 4.73 -6.90 -28.48
CA PHE A 152 5.04 -6.44 -27.13
C PHE A 152 6.55 -6.36 -26.82
N ASP A 153 7.38 -7.09 -27.56
CA ASP A 153 8.84 -7.12 -27.35
C ASP A 153 9.52 -5.97 -28.13
N PRO A 154 10.11 -4.96 -27.45
CA PRO A 154 10.72 -3.81 -28.12
C PRO A 154 11.96 -4.19 -28.94
N ILE A 155 12.73 -5.19 -28.53
CA ILE A 155 13.94 -5.63 -29.23
C ILE A 155 13.54 -6.32 -30.54
N ARG A 156 12.59 -7.26 -30.47
CA ARG A 156 12.07 -7.93 -31.68
C ARG A 156 11.42 -6.95 -32.64
N ARG A 157 10.72 -5.94 -32.13
CA ARG A 157 10.11 -4.89 -32.94
C ARG A 157 11.16 -4.06 -33.67
N GLU A 158 12.26 -3.74 -33.01
CA GLU A 158 13.36 -2.98 -33.65
C GLU A 158 14.09 -3.82 -34.70
N ILE A 159 14.28 -5.12 -34.46
CA ILE A 159 14.80 -6.06 -35.46
C ILE A 159 13.87 -6.10 -36.68
N ALA A 160 12.56 -6.21 -36.48
CA ALA A 160 11.59 -6.24 -37.57
C ALA A 160 11.56 -4.92 -38.36
N ARG A 161 11.61 -3.77 -37.66
CA ARG A 161 11.71 -2.43 -38.26
C ARG A 161 12.97 -2.32 -39.13
N THR A 162 14.13 -2.65 -38.57
CA THR A 162 15.43 -2.54 -39.24
C THR A 162 15.49 -3.46 -40.46
N ALA A 163 15.03 -4.70 -40.33
CA ALA A 163 14.92 -5.64 -41.44
C ALA A 163 14.01 -5.11 -42.56
N LEU A 164 12.86 -4.51 -42.21
CA LEU A 164 11.92 -3.96 -43.18
C LEU A 164 12.50 -2.75 -43.92
N VAL A 165 13.17 -1.83 -43.22
CA VAL A 165 13.86 -0.68 -43.83
C VAL A 165 14.95 -1.14 -44.80
N ASN A 166 15.75 -2.12 -44.39
CA ASN A 166 16.81 -2.69 -45.22
C ASN A 166 16.25 -3.41 -46.47
N LEU A 167 15.16 -4.16 -46.33
CA LEU A 167 14.45 -4.80 -47.45
C LEU A 167 13.88 -3.79 -48.43
N VAL A 168 13.34 -2.68 -47.93
CA VAL A 168 12.82 -1.59 -48.75
C VAL A 168 13.94 -0.91 -49.54
N SER A 169 15.10 -0.69 -48.90
CA SER A 169 16.27 -0.10 -49.55
C SER A 169 16.86 -0.99 -50.65
N ASP A 170 16.90 -2.32 -50.44
CA ASP A 170 17.41 -3.28 -51.44
C ASP A 170 16.40 -3.56 -52.58
N GLY A 171 15.11 -3.32 -52.37
CA GLY A 171 14.05 -3.44 -53.39
C GLY A 171 13.69 -4.87 -53.81
N ARG A 172 14.39 -5.89 -53.28
CA ARG A 172 14.19 -7.32 -53.54
C ARG A 172 13.59 -8.01 -52.32
N ILE A 173 12.37 -8.51 -52.46
CA ILE A 173 11.61 -9.09 -51.35
C ILE A 173 11.15 -10.51 -51.71
N HIS A 174 11.85 -11.50 -51.17
CA HIS A 174 11.52 -12.92 -51.25
C HIS A 174 12.01 -13.63 -49.98
N PRO A 175 11.50 -14.83 -49.64
CA PRO A 175 11.75 -15.47 -48.34
C PRO A 175 13.22 -15.57 -47.94
N GLY A 176 14.10 -16.05 -48.82
CA GLY A 176 15.54 -16.14 -48.51
C GLY A 176 16.21 -14.78 -48.24
N ARG A 177 15.72 -13.70 -48.87
CA ARG A 177 16.26 -12.36 -48.60
C ARG A 177 15.74 -11.78 -47.30
N ILE A 178 14.50 -12.12 -46.94
CA ILE A 178 13.91 -11.74 -45.66
C ILE A 178 14.71 -12.38 -44.53
N GLU A 179 15.07 -13.65 -44.64
CA GLU A 179 15.93 -14.35 -43.69
C GLU A 179 17.29 -13.65 -43.52
N ASP A 180 18.00 -13.39 -44.62
CA ASP A 180 19.28 -12.66 -44.59
C ASP A 180 19.18 -11.29 -43.90
N MET A 181 18.12 -10.52 -44.20
CA MET A 181 17.94 -9.17 -43.65
C MET A 181 17.54 -9.19 -42.18
N VAL A 182 16.77 -10.19 -41.74
CA VAL A 182 16.45 -10.37 -40.31
C VAL A 182 17.71 -10.73 -39.52
N ASP A 183 18.56 -11.63 -40.04
CA ASP A 183 19.81 -11.99 -39.37
C ASP A 183 20.80 -10.83 -39.31
N LYS A 184 20.86 -10.00 -40.36
CA LYS A 184 21.67 -8.79 -40.35
C LYS A 184 21.14 -7.77 -39.32
N ALA A 185 19.82 -7.56 -39.29
CA ALA A 185 19.18 -6.66 -38.34
C ALA A 185 19.38 -7.11 -36.88
N ARG A 186 19.35 -8.42 -36.60
CA ARG A 186 19.65 -8.96 -35.27
C ARG A 186 21.04 -8.55 -34.80
N LYS A 187 22.06 -8.72 -35.65
CA LYS A 187 23.44 -8.32 -35.33
C LYS A 187 23.58 -6.81 -35.13
N GLU A 188 22.96 -6.02 -36.00
CA GLU A 188 22.98 -4.55 -35.89
C GLU A 188 22.36 -4.08 -34.57
N VAL A 189 21.21 -4.64 -34.19
CA VAL A 189 20.55 -4.32 -32.91
C VAL A 189 21.38 -4.78 -31.72
N ASP A 190 21.97 -5.98 -31.77
CA ASP A 190 22.84 -6.50 -30.69
C ASP A 190 24.10 -5.63 -30.50
N ASP A 191 24.72 -5.16 -31.58
CA ASP A 191 25.88 -4.28 -31.54
C ASP A 191 25.51 -2.91 -30.93
N ILE A 192 24.37 -2.33 -31.31
CA ILE A 192 23.86 -1.07 -30.72
C ILE A 192 23.61 -1.23 -29.22
N ILE A 193 23.02 -2.35 -28.79
CA ILE A 193 22.77 -2.63 -27.37
C ILE A 193 24.09 -2.72 -26.61
N ARG A 194 25.11 -3.33 -27.21
CA ARG A 194 26.44 -3.48 -26.61
C ARG A 194 27.14 -2.14 -26.45
N ASP A 195 27.14 -1.32 -27.51
CA ASP A 195 27.78 0.00 -27.52
C ASP A 195 27.10 0.97 -26.54
N ALA A 196 25.78 0.86 -26.35
CA ALA A 196 25.06 1.68 -25.36
C ALA A 196 25.26 1.20 -23.91
N GLY A 197 25.79 0.00 -23.71
CA GLY A 197 26.08 -0.60 -22.40
C GLY A 197 27.52 -0.40 -21.92
N GLU A 198 28.43 0.07 -22.77
CA GLU A 198 29.76 0.58 -22.39
C GLU A 198 29.69 2.03 -21.87
#